data_AF-A0A937YVE5-F1
#
_entry.id   AF-A0A937YVE5-F1
#
_cell.length_a   1.000
_cell.length_b   1.000
_cell.length_c   1.000
_cell.angle_alpha   90.00
_cell.angle_beta   90.00
_cell.angle_gamma   90.00
#
_symmetry.space_group_name_H-M   'P 1'
#
loop_
_entity.id
_entity.type
_entity.pdbx_description
1 polymer ?
#
loop_
_entity_poly.entity_id
_entity_poly.type
_entity_poly.pdbx_seq_one_letter_code
_entity_poly.pdbx_strand_id
1 'polypeptide(L)'
;MARPAWLVAAVLAAAICLAGAPARAQAPETLDDVSQDIDLLRQLQDYDLTADQLKGLAGVLQTIEAQRAALADYRQSEAALGPMRALRDALLRGEAAAEQEDAVQIVWDKLAELDTAVEDATAGAGTKLAALLTDEQLAALTSHEDAAYDQADRIFADLESARGFPAETYAAWRDRTAREAAFRAAGEGEEKAKAIQAKVVQFLDKTRDLEENAFYEQSDELFEELTSILAEAQPQPIRAISEARAAEQLEYLVRAERALGVVEARIKALGG
;
A
#
# COMPACT_ATOMS: atom_id res chain seq x y z
N MET A 1 57.80 15.56 39.88
CA MET A 1 56.53 16.21 39.49
C MET A 1 55.92 15.39 38.36
N ALA A 2 55.00 14.49 38.70
CA ALA A 2 54.40 13.55 37.76
C ALA A 2 53.17 14.20 37.08
N ARG A 3 53.21 14.31 35.76
CA ARG A 3 52.06 14.72 34.93
C ARG A 3 51.19 13.50 34.62
N PRO A 4 49.87 13.66 34.47
CA PRO A 4 48.99 12.57 34.80
C PRO A 4 48.47 11.89 33.53
N ALA A 5 48.70 10.57 33.45
CA ALA A 5 48.52 9.71 32.28
C ALA A 5 47.05 9.31 31.97
N TRP A 6 46.07 9.98 32.57
CA TRP A 6 44.65 9.62 32.45
C TRP A 6 43.95 10.22 31.23
N LEU A 7 44.51 11.27 30.62
CA LEU A 7 43.94 11.89 29.42
C LEU A 7 44.20 11.10 28.12
N VAL A 8 45.21 10.23 28.08
CA VAL A 8 45.51 9.40 26.89
C VAL A 8 44.63 8.15 26.84
N ALA A 9 44.19 7.65 27.99
CA ALA A 9 43.28 6.49 28.07
C ALA A 9 41.85 6.82 27.60
N ALA A 10 41.37 8.05 27.84
CA ALA A 10 40.04 8.48 27.40
C ALA A 10 39.94 8.69 25.87
N VAL A 11 41.03 9.08 25.21
CA VAL A 11 41.06 9.27 23.75
C VAL A 11 41.19 7.94 23.01
N LEU A 12 41.86 6.93 23.60
CA LEU A 12 41.93 5.58 23.03
C LEU A 12 40.63 4.76 23.23
N ALA A 13 39.86 5.02 24.30
CA ALA A 13 38.55 4.39 24.49
C ALA A 13 37.48 4.96 23.54
N ALA A 14 37.57 6.24 23.15
CA ALA A 14 36.66 6.86 22.19
C ALA A 14 36.95 6.48 20.72
N ALA A 15 38.17 6.03 20.41
CA ALA A 15 38.54 5.60 19.06
C ALA A 15 38.14 4.15 18.73
N ILE A 16 37.79 3.34 19.74
CA ILE A 16 37.40 1.92 19.54
C ILE A 16 35.90 1.78 19.24
N CYS A 17 35.08 2.81 19.49
CA CYS A 17 33.65 2.82 19.13
C CYS A 17 33.35 3.26 17.69
N LEU A 18 34.36 3.51 16.86
CA LEU A 18 34.24 3.88 15.44
C LEU A 18 34.75 2.80 14.47
N ALA A 19 35.14 1.63 14.99
CA ALA A 19 35.43 0.47 14.15
C ALA A 19 34.09 -0.19 13.79
N GLY A 20 33.79 -0.18 12.49
CA GLY A 20 32.50 -0.53 11.91
C GLY A 20 31.89 -1.81 12.48
N ALA A 21 30.57 -1.76 12.66
CA ALA A 21 29.75 -2.95 12.76
C ALA A 21 30.21 -3.95 11.69
N PRO A 22 30.42 -5.23 12.04
CA PRO A 22 30.76 -6.24 11.06
C PRO A 22 29.67 -6.20 9.98
N ALA A 23 30.08 -5.93 8.74
CA ALA A 23 29.20 -6.10 7.60
C ALA A 23 28.62 -7.50 7.70
N ARG A 24 27.33 -7.61 8.05
CA ARG A 24 26.56 -8.86 7.92
C ARG A 24 26.91 -9.38 6.54
N ALA A 25 27.54 -10.55 6.46
CA ALA A 25 27.82 -11.19 5.19
C ALA A 25 26.48 -11.25 4.45
N GLN A 26 26.34 -10.44 3.39
CA GLN A 26 25.13 -10.42 2.61
C GLN A 26 24.95 -11.84 2.10
N ALA A 27 23.84 -12.47 2.46
CA ALA A 27 23.50 -13.78 1.93
C ALA A 27 23.62 -13.71 0.40
N PRO A 28 24.11 -14.78 -0.25
CA PRO A 28 24.19 -14.80 -1.71
C PRO A 28 22.80 -14.53 -2.28
N GLU A 29 22.72 -13.58 -3.21
CA GLU A 29 21.48 -13.18 -3.87
C GLU A 29 20.82 -14.39 -4.54
N THR A 30 19.52 -14.56 -4.32
CA THR A 30 18.72 -15.67 -4.84
C THR A 30 17.97 -15.27 -6.12
N LEU A 31 17.46 -16.25 -6.86
CA LEU A 31 16.59 -15.98 -8.02
C LEU A 31 15.32 -15.22 -7.61
N ASP A 32 14.79 -15.52 -6.43
CA ASP A 32 13.62 -14.85 -5.88
C ASP A 32 13.91 -13.38 -5.57
N ASP A 33 15.11 -13.08 -5.04
CA ASP A 33 15.56 -11.70 -4.81
C ASP A 33 15.58 -10.88 -6.12
N VAL A 34 16.20 -11.43 -7.17
CA VAL A 34 16.29 -10.75 -8.48
C VAL A 34 14.90 -10.60 -9.11
N SER A 35 14.02 -11.58 -8.95
CA SER A 35 12.65 -11.51 -9.48
C SER A 35 11.85 -10.41 -8.80
N GLN A 36 11.94 -10.30 -7.47
CA GLN A 36 11.32 -9.21 -6.72
C GLN A 36 11.87 -7.84 -7.13
N ASP A 37 13.19 -7.72 -7.33
CA ASP A 37 13.81 -6.48 -7.78
C ASP A 37 13.32 -6.08 -9.18
N ILE A 38 13.14 -7.04 -10.10
CA ILE A 38 12.58 -6.79 -11.43
C ILE A 38 11.14 -6.27 -11.34
N ASP A 39 10.30 -6.88 -10.51
CA ASP A 39 8.90 -6.47 -10.37
C ASP A 39 8.79 -5.07 -9.74
N LEU A 40 9.62 -4.77 -8.73
CA LEU A 40 9.71 -3.43 -8.15
C LEU A 40 10.21 -2.39 -9.17
N LEU A 41 11.22 -2.74 -9.97
CA LEU A 41 11.72 -1.85 -11.03
C LEU A 41 10.68 -1.58 -12.12
N ARG A 42 9.85 -2.58 -12.47
CA ARG A 42 8.73 -2.41 -13.40
C ARG A 42 7.69 -1.47 -12.84
N GLN A 43 7.25 -1.68 -11.60
CA GLN A 43 6.32 -0.77 -10.93
C GLN A 43 6.86 0.67 -10.88
N LEU A 44 8.12 0.85 -10.49
CA LEU A 44 8.76 2.17 -10.48
C LEU A 44 8.86 2.81 -11.87
N GLN A 45 9.02 1.99 -12.92
CA GLN A 45 9.06 2.45 -14.31
C GLN A 45 7.67 2.89 -14.78
N ASP A 46 6.61 2.16 -14.40
CA ASP A 46 5.22 2.50 -14.74
C ASP A 46 4.80 3.84 -14.13
N TYR A 47 5.39 4.22 -12.99
CA TYR A 47 5.12 5.48 -12.30
C TYR A 47 5.86 6.69 -12.90
N ASP A 48 6.82 6.46 -13.80
CA ASP A 48 7.70 7.47 -14.40
C ASP A 48 8.22 8.51 -13.39
N LEU A 49 8.76 8.03 -12.27
CA LEU A 49 9.20 8.90 -11.17
C LEU A 49 10.48 9.67 -11.55
N THR A 50 10.48 10.97 -11.28
CA THR A 50 11.66 11.82 -11.39
C THR A 50 12.71 11.46 -10.33
N ALA A 51 13.97 11.88 -10.55
CA ALA A 51 15.04 11.65 -9.58
C ALA A 51 14.74 12.25 -8.19
N ASP A 52 14.07 13.40 -8.13
CA ASP A 52 13.69 14.04 -6.86
C ASP A 52 12.53 13.30 -6.17
N GLN A 53 11.56 12.80 -6.94
CA GLN A 53 10.50 11.92 -6.39
C GLN A 53 11.06 10.60 -5.86
N LEU A 54 12.03 10.00 -6.56
CA LEU A 54 12.74 8.81 -6.08
C LEU A 54 13.52 9.09 -4.79
N LYS A 55 14.15 10.26 -4.65
CA LYS A 55 14.80 10.67 -3.38
C LYS A 55 13.78 10.84 -2.26
N GLY A 56 12.61 11.42 -2.55
CA GLY A 56 11.50 11.52 -1.60
C GLY A 56 11.03 10.13 -1.14
N LEU A 57 10.84 9.21 -2.08
CA LEU A 57 10.51 7.81 -1.80
C LEU A 57 11.57 7.11 -0.96
N ALA A 58 12.85 7.28 -1.30
CA ALA A 58 13.97 6.72 -0.52
C ALA A 58 13.95 7.22 0.93
N GLY A 59 13.66 8.50 1.18
CA GLY A 59 13.55 9.04 2.54
C GLY A 59 12.42 8.42 3.37
N VAL A 60 11.27 8.15 2.74
CA VAL A 60 10.15 7.43 3.39
C VAL A 60 10.57 6.00 3.73
N LEU A 61 11.14 5.28 2.75
CA LEU A 61 11.58 3.89 2.92
C LEU A 61 12.69 3.77 3.96
N GLN A 62 13.64 4.70 4.02
CA GLN A 62 14.71 4.74 5.04
C GLN A 62 14.15 4.84 6.46
N THR A 63 13.08 5.62 6.65
CA THR A 63 12.44 5.75 7.97
C THR A 63 11.84 4.42 8.41
N ILE A 64 11.20 3.70 7.49
CA ILE A 64 10.53 2.42 7.77
C ILE A 64 11.57 1.32 8.01
N GLU A 65 12.60 1.26 7.18
CA GLU A 65 13.71 0.32 7.35
C GLU A 65 14.46 0.55 8.67
N ALA A 66 14.62 1.80 9.12
CA ALA A 66 15.20 2.09 10.43
C ALA A 66 14.34 1.53 11.59
N GLN A 67 13.01 1.63 11.52
CA GLN A 67 12.13 1.05 12.54
C GLN A 67 12.16 -0.49 12.50
N ARG A 68 12.13 -1.08 11.30
CA ARG A 68 12.25 -2.54 11.10
C ARG A 68 13.58 -3.06 11.66
N ALA A 69 14.68 -2.36 11.38
CA ALA A 69 15.99 -2.69 11.90
C ALA A 69 16.03 -2.62 13.43
N ALA A 70 15.46 -1.57 14.05
CA ALA A 70 15.39 -1.45 15.50
C ALA A 70 14.61 -2.61 16.15
N LEU A 71 13.47 -3.01 15.56
CA LEU A 71 12.70 -4.17 16.01
C LEU A 71 13.49 -5.47 15.87
N ALA A 72 14.13 -5.70 14.72
CA ALA A 72 14.93 -6.89 14.45
C ALA A 72 16.14 -6.99 15.40
N ASP A 73 16.82 -5.87 15.66
CA ASP A 73 17.96 -5.80 16.56
C ASP A 73 17.52 -6.04 18.01
N TYR A 74 16.38 -5.49 18.44
CA TYR A 74 15.86 -5.75 19.79
C TYR A 74 15.49 -7.23 19.98
N ARG A 75 14.85 -7.87 19.00
CA ARG A 75 14.54 -9.32 19.03
C ARG A 75 15.78 -10.20 19.19
N GLN A 76 16.93 -9.76 18.68
CA GLN A 76 18.20 -10.47 18.77
C GLN A 76 19.05 -10.05 19.98
N SER A 77 18.63 -9.02 20.72
CA SER A 77 19.38 -8.46 21.84
C SER A 77 19.31 -9.34 23.09
N GLU A 78 20.35 -9.30 23.92
CA GLU A 78 20.33 -9.97 25.23
C GLU A 78 19.29 -9.35 26.18
N ALA A 79 18.87 -8.10 25.95
CA ALA A 79 17.79 -7.47 26.73
C ALA A 79 16.45 -8.17 26.51
N ALA A 80 16.19 -8.70 25.30
CA ALA A 80 15.01 -9.50 25.02
C ALA A 80 15.24 -10.99 25.32
N LEU A 81 16.38 -11.55 24.86
CA LEU A 81 16.66 -12.99 24.96
C LEU A 81 16.96 -13.46 26.39
N GLY A 82 17.57 -12.61 27.22
CA GLY A 82 17.93 -12.93 28.61
C GLY A 82 16.72 -13.32 29.47
N PRO A 83 15.71 -12.44 29.62
CA PRO A 83 14.48 -12.75 30.36
C PRO A 83 13.75 -13.98 29.80
N MET A 84 13.67 -14.11 28.48
CA MET A 84 13.02 -15.25 27.81
C MET A 84 13.73 -16.58 28.13
N ARG A 85 15.06 -16.61 28.12
CA ARG A 85 15.85 -17.78 28.51
C ARG A 85 15.70 -18.09 30.00
N ALA A 86 15.70 -17.07 30.86
CA ALA A 86 15.54 -17.24 32.31
C ALA A 86 14.17 -17.84 32.66
N LEU A 87 13.09 -17.35 32.05
CA LEU A 87 11.76 -17.94 32.21
C LEU A 87 11.72 -19.38 31.72
N ARG A 88 12.25 -19.65 30.52
CA ARG A 88 12.33 -21.01 29.96
C ARG A 88 13.04 -21.97 30.93
N ASP A 89 14.18 -21.57 31.47
CA ASP A 89 14.98 -22.42 32.34
C ASP A 89 14.31 -22.65 33.71
N ALA A 90 13.61 -21.64 34.26
CA ALA A 90 12.78 -21.80 35.47
C ALA A 90 11.63 -22.79 35.25
N LEU A 91 10.92 -22.67 34.12
CA LEU A 91 9.83 -23.58 33.74
C LEU A 91 10.33 -25.01 33.52
N LEU A 92 11.50 -25.19 32.90
CA LEU A 92 12.12 -26.51 32.72
C LEU A 92 12.50 -27.18 34.06
N ARG A 93 12.81 -26.39 35.10
CA ARG A 93 13.13 -26.89 36.44
C ARG A 93 11.90 -27.05 37.34
N GLY A 94 10.71 -26.66 36.89
CA GLY A 94 9.48 -26.70 37.68
C GLY A 94 9.49 -25.70 38.84
N GLU A 95 10.26 -24.62 38.73
CA GLU A 95 10.35 -23.56 39.73
C GLU A 95 9.19 -22.56 39.57
N ALA A 96 8.78 -21.92 40.66
CA ALA A 96 7.90 -20.75 40.55
C ALA A 96 8.67 -19.62 39.86
N ALA A 97 8.07 -19.02 38.83
CA ALA A 97 8.78 -18.13 37.90
C ALA A 97 8.15 -16.72 37.79
N ALA A 98 7.40 -16.28 38.81
CA ALA A 98 6.66 -15.01 38.77
C ALA A 98 7.54 -13.80 38.42
N GLU A 99 8.76 -13.72 38.97
CA GLU A 99 9.69 -12.63 38.66
C GLU A 99 10.19 -12.68 37.20
N GLN A 100 10.36 -13.87 36.65
CA GLN A 100 10.76 -14.06 35.26
C GLN A 100 9.59 -13.79 34.30
N GLU A 101 8.36 -14.10 34.72
CA GLU A 101 7.13 -13.74 33.99
C GLU A 101 6.97 -12.23 33.89
N ASP A 102 7.15 -11.49 34.99
CA ASP A 102 7.15 -10.03 34.99
C ASP A 102 8.24 -9.45 34.07
N ALA A 103 9.45 -10.02 34.11
CA ALA A 103 10.55 -9.59 33.24
C ALA A 103 10.26 -9.86 31.75
N VAL A 104 9.60 -10.98 31.43
CA VAL A 104 9.16 -11.30 30.07
C VAL A 104 8.02 -10.38 29.62
N GLN A 105 7.13 -9.98 30.51
CA GLN A 105 6.08 -9.00 30.18
C GLN A 105 6.69 -7.67 29.70
N ILE A 106 7.75 -7.18 30.34
CA ILE A 106 8.47 -5.97 29.90
C ILE A 106 9.04 -6.14 28.49
N VAL A 107 9.54 -7.33 28.15
CA VAL A 107 10.03 -7.64 26.79
C VAL A 107 8.88 -7.58 25.78
N TRP A 108 7.73 -8.16 26.11
CA TRP A 108 6.55 -8.13 25.25
C TRP A 108 6.01 -6.72 25.04
N ASP A 109 5.91 -5.92 26.10
CA ASP A 109 5.47 -4.52 26.02
C ASP A 109 6.40 -3.72 25.10
N LYS A 110 7.72 -3.92 25.22
CA LYS A 110 8.69 -3.23 24.36
C LYS A 110 8.64 -3.71 22.90
N LEU A 111 8.42 -5.01 22.67
CA LEU A 111 8.22 -5.55 21.33
C LEU A 111 6.96 -4.95 20.68
N ALA A 112 5.87 -4.85 21.43
CA ALA A 112 4.63 -4.23 20.96
C ALA A 112 4.84 -2.75 20.61
N GLU A 113 5.56 -1.98 21.46
CA GLU A 113 5.90 -0.58 21.16
C GLU A 113 6.69 -0.44 19.85
N LEU A 114 7.70 -1.29 19.63
CA LEU A 114 8.52 -1.27 18.41
C LEU A 114 7.73 -1.72 17.18
N ASP A 115 6.83 -2.69 17.34
CA ASP A 115 5.94 -3.16 16.27
C ASP A 115 4.96 -2.05 15.86
N THR A 116 4.33 -1.38 16.83
CA THR A 116 3.49 -0.19 16.58
C THR A 116 4.28 0.92 15.90
N ALA A 117 5.55 1.14 16.25
CA ALA A 117 6.37 2.15 15.57
C ALA A 117 6.63 1.80 14.08
N VAL A 118 6.75 0.52 13.74
CA VAL A 118 6.83 0.06 12.34
C VAL A 118 5.50 0.25 11.64
N GLU A 119 4.39 -0.13 12.28
CA GLU A 119 3.04 0.07 11.75
C GLU A 119 2.76 1.54 11.50
N ASP A 120 3.05 2.44 12.44
CA ASP A 120 2.87 3.89 12.32
C ASP A 120 3.76 4.51 11.24
N ALA A 121 5.00 4.02 11.09
CA ALA A 121 5.89 4.48 10.03
C ALA A 121 5.40 4.05 8.64
N THR A 122 4.78 2.87 8.56
CA THR A 122 4.18 2.34 7.32
C THR A 122 2.82 2.98 7.05
N ALA A 123 2.05 3.27 8.09
CA ALA A 123 0.75 3.89 8.03
C ALA A 123 0.87 5.31 7.46
N GLY A 124 0.13 5.58 6.38
CA GLY A 124 0.20 6.86 5.69
C GLY A 124 1.51 7.09 4.91
N ALA A 125 2.41 6.10 4.82
CA ALA A 125 3.53 6.15 3.89
C ALA A 125 3.01 6.22 2.45
N GLY A 126 2.01 5.41 2.11
CA GLY A 126 1.30 5.49 0.83
C GLY A 126 0.77 6.90 0.55
N THR A 127 0.16 7.56 1.54
CA THR A 127 -0.35 8.94 1.41
C THR A 127 0.78 9.95 1.20
N LYS A 128 1.89 9.84 1.95
CA LYS A 128 3.06 10.69 1.77
C LYS A 128 3.66 10.53 0.37
N LEU A 129 3.68 9.31 -0.15
CA LEU A 129 4.18 9.00 -1.49
C LEU A 129 3.22 9.51 -2.58
N ALA A 130 1.92 9.31 -2.40
CA ALA A 130 0.91 9.82 -3.32
C ALA A 130 0.99 11.36 -3.47
N ALA A 131 1.27 12.07 -2.36
CA ALA A 131 1.46 13.52 -2.37
C ALA A 131 2.71 13.99 -3.16
N LEU A 132 3.69 13.10 -3.41
CA LEU A 132 4.86 13.40 -4.23
C LEU A 132 4.57 13.34 -5.73
N LEU A 133 3.46 12.72 -6.12
CA LEU A 133 3.12 12.49 -7.52
C LEU A 133 2.46 13.73 -8.14
N THR A 134 2.68 13.90 -9.43
CA THR A 134 1.95 14.88 -10.24
C THR A 134 0.52 14.38 -10.51
N ASP A 135 -0.38 15.30 -10.87
CA ASP A 135 -1.76 14.92 -11.20
C ASP A 135 -1.81 13.97 -12.41
N GLU A 136 -0.87 14.09 -13.35
CA GLU A 136 -0.72 13.18 -14.50
C GLU A 136 -0.27 11.77 -14.07
N GLN A 137 0.70 11.66 -13.17
CA GLN A 137 1.14 10.37 -12.61
C GLN A 137 0.05 9.73 -11.75
N LEU A 138 -0.67 10.53 -10.94
CA LEU A 138 -1.84 10.04 -10.19
C LEU A 138 -2.93 9.52 -11.13
N ALA A 139 -3.21 10.24 -12.22
CA ALA A 139 -4.18 9.83 -13.23
C ALA A 139 -3.76 8.54 -13.96
N ALA A 140 -2.46 8.33 -14.20
CA ALA A 140 -1.93 7.11 -14.79
C ALA A 140 -2.01 5.92 -13.83
N LEU A 141 -1.69 6.13 -12.54
CA LEU A 141 -1.75 5.12 -11.47
C LEU A 141 -3.17 4.68 -11.12
N THR A 142 -4.11 5.61 -11.23
CA THR A 142 -5.52 5.39 -10.92
C THR A 142 -6.33 5.18 -12.18
N SER A 143 -5.68 4.79 -13.30
CA SER A 143 -6.24 4.77 -14.65
C SER A 143 -7.70 4.38 -14.62
N HIS A 144 -8.52 5.35 -15.02
CA HIS A 144 -9.96 5.49 -14.86
C HIS A 144 -10.82 4.31 -15.33
N GLU A 145 -10.20 3.33 -15.98
CA GLU A 145 -10.80 2.08 -16.42
C GLU A 145 -11.15 1.19 -15.24
N ASP A 146 -10.25 0.89 -14.28
CA ASP A 146 -10.54 -0.13 -13.24
C ASP A 146 -11.79 0.20 -12.40
N ALA A 147 -12.01 1.46 -12.05
CA ALA A 147 -13.20 1.85 -11.28
C ALA A 147 -14.49 1.88 -12.11
N ALA A 148 -14.41 2.24 -13.39
CA ALA A 148 -15.54 2.17 -14.30
C ALA A 148 -15.87 0.70 -14.63
N TYR A 149 -14.85 -0.13 -14.84
CA TYR A 149 -14.92 -1.58 -15.03
C TYR A 149 -15.52 -2.27 -13.79
N ASP A 150 -15.01 -2.03 -12.59
CA ASP A 150 -15.55 -2.60 -11.35
C ASP A 150 -17.02 -2.24 -11.12
N GLN A 151 -17.39 -1.01 -11.47
CA GLN A 151 -18.75 -0.54 -11.33
C GLN A 151 -19.66 -1.11 -12.43
N ALA A 152 -19.16 -1.19 -13.67
CA ALA A 152 -19.85 -1.84 -14.77
C ALA A 152 -20.09 -3.32 -14.45
N ASP A 153 -19.08 -4.03 -13.94
CA ASP A 153 -19.15 -5.45 -13.54
C ASP A 153 -20.24 -5.71 -12.50
N ARG A 154 -20.30 -4.89 -11.43
CA ARG A 154 -21.38 -5.00 -10.44
C ARG A 154 -22.76 -4.76 -11.03
N ILE A 155 -22.90 -3.73 -11.87
CA ILE A 155 -24.17 -3.42 -12.52
C ILE A 155 -24.58 -4.54 -13.47
N PHE A 156 -23.64 -5.11 -14.21
CA PHE A 156 -23.87 -6.19 -15.18
C PHE A 156 -24.27 -7.49 -14.49
N ALA A 157 -23.60 -7.85 -13.38
CA ALA A 157 -23.95 -8.98 -12.55
C ALA A 157 -25.36 -8.87 -11.96
N ASP A 158 -25.73 -7.67 -11.48
CA ASP A 158 -27.08 -7.41 -10.95
C ASP A 158 -28.14 -7.38 -12.06
N LEU A 159 -27.78 -6.91 -13.27
CA LEU A 159 -28.69 -6.75 -14.40
C LEU A 159 -29.27 -8.08 -14.88
N GLU A 160 -28.48 -9.15 -14.92
CA GLU A 160 -28.96 -10.49 -15.28
C GLU A 160 -30.16 -10.90 -14.42
N SER A 161 -30.07 -10.67 -13.11
CA SER A 161 -31.17 -10.94 -12.18
C SER A 161 -32.32 -9.94 -12.31
N ALA A 162 -31.99 -8.65 -12.51
CA ALA A 162 -32.97 -7.57 -12.54
C ALA A 162 -33.91 -7.61 -13.76
N ARG A 163 -33.48 -8.21 -14.88
CA ARG A 163 -34.31 -8.36 -16.09
C ARG A 163 -35.61 -9.14 -15.83
N GLY A 164 -35.56 -10.10 -14.91
CA GLY A 164 -36.71 -10.89 -14.49
C GLY A 164 -37.63 -10.20 -13.47
N PHE A 165 -37.30 -9.00 -12.99
CA PHE A 165 -38.09 -8.33 -11.97
C PHE A 165 -39.44 -7.80 -12.53
N PRO A 166 -40.49 -7.76 -11.69
CA PRO A 166 -41.72 -7.04 -12.01
C PRO A 166 -41.44 -5.56 -12.34
N ALA A 167 -42.26 -4.96 -13.20
CA ALA A 167 -42.03 -3.61 -13.71
C ALA A 167 -41.74 -2.54 -12.63
N GLU A 168 -42.50 -2.54 -11.53
CA GLU A 168 -42.31 -1.59 -10.43
C GLU A 168 -41.00 -1.83 -9.67
N THR A 169 -40.64 -3.10 -9.43
CA THR A 169 -39.39 -3.50 -8.77
C THR A 169 -38.18 -3.15 -9.63
N TYR A 170 -38.28 -3.39 -10.94
CA TYR A 170 -37.24 -3.02 -11.89
C TYR A 170 -37.06 -1.50 -11.93
N ALA A 171 -38.13 -0.71 -12.02
CA ALA A 171 -38.03 0.75 -12.06
C ALA A 171 -37.33 1.31 -10.82
N ALA A 172 -37.67 0.78 -9.63
CA ALA A 172 -37.01 1.16 -8.38
C ALA A 172 -35.52 0.77 -8.34
N TRP A 173 -35.17 -0.44 -8.81
CA TRP A 173 -33.79 -0.88 -8.92
C TRP A 173 -33.00 -0.02 -9.90
N ARG A 174 -33.52 0.17 -11.12
CA ARG A 174 -32.91 0.97 -12.19
C ARG A 174 -32.60 2.39 -11.73
N ASP A 175 -33.57 3.07 -11.13
CA ASP A 175 -33.42 4.46 -10.71
C ASP A 175 -32.39 4.60 -9.57
N ARG A 176 -32.34 3.62 -8.65
CA ARG A 176 -31.33 3.57 -7.58
C ARG A 176 -29.95 3.31 -8.16
N THR A 177 -29.79 2.26 -8.95
CA THR A 177 -28.51 1.86 -9.55
C THR A 177 -27.96 2.97 -10.44
N ALA A 178 -28.79 3.58 -11.30
CA ALA A 178 -28.36 4.69 -12.14
C ALA A 178 -27.95 5.93 -11.34
N ARG A 179 -28.64 6.24 -10.24
CA ARG A 179 -28.29 7.36 -9.37
C ARG A 179 -26.97 7.11 -8.63
N GLU A 180 -26.79 5.93 -8.06
CA GLU A 180 -25.55 5.56 -7.38
C GLU A 180 -24.37 5.56 -8.36
N ALA A 181 -24.57 5.00 -9.55
CA ALA A 181 -23.57 4.95 -10.59
C ALA A 181 -23.16 6.35 -11.06
N ALA A 182 -24.15 7.23 -11.27
CA ALA A 182 -23.94 8.60 -11.66
C ALA A 182 -23.27 9.45 -10.59
N PHE A 183 -23.63 9.27 -9.31
CA PHE A 183 -22.98 9.96 -8.20
C PHE A 183 -21.49 9.57 -8.10
N ARG A 184 -21.20 8.27 -8.19
CA ARG A 184 -19.82 7.77 -8.17
C ARG A 184 -19.01 8.25 -9.37
N ALA A 185 -19.62 8.29 -10.55
CA ALA A 185 -18.93 8.72 -11.77
C ALA A 185 -18.76 10.25 -11.86
N ALA A 186 -19.74 11.06 -11.45
CA ALA A 186 -19.68 12.53 -11.56
C ALA A 186 -19.01 13.24 -10.36
N GLY A 187 -18.88 12.58 -9.20
CA GLY A 187 -18.52 13.24 -7.96
C GLY A 187 -19.54 14.31 -7.55
N GLU A 188 -19.08 15.52 -7.23
CA GLU A 188 -19.94 16.63 -6.76
C GLU A 188 -20.68 17.41 -7.89
N GLY A 189 -20.47 17.04 -9.17
CA GLY A 189 -21.06 17.76 -10.30
C GLY A 189 -22.52 17.38 -10.58
N GLU A 190 -23.49 18.08 -9.97
CA GLU A 190 -24.93 17.76 -10.06
C GLU A 190 -25.48 17.63 -11.50
N GLU A 191 -25.14 18.58 -12.38
CA GLU A 191 -25.60 18.55 -13.79
C GLU A 191 -24.98 17.40 -14.59
N LYS A 192 -23.73 17.05 -14.27
CA LYS A 192 -23.02 15.91 -14.89
C LYS A 192 -23.60 14.60 -14.40
N ALA A 193 -23.88 14.49 -13.09
CA ALA A 193 -24.54 13.33 -12.49
C ALA A 193 -25.92 13.07 -13.14
N LYS A 194 -26.73 14.12 -13.35
CA LYS A 194 -28.03 13.98 -14.05
C LYS A 194 -27.85 13.43 -15.47
N ALA A 195 -26.86 13.91 -16.22
CA ALA A 195 -26.58 13.44 -17.58
C ALA A 195 -26.16 11.96 -17.61
N ILE A 196 -25.29 11.52 -16.68
CA ILE A 196 -24.88 10.11 -16.56
C ILE A 196 -26.06 9.24 -16.16
N GLN A 197 -26.82 9.68 -15.16
CA GLN A 197 -27.97 8.94 -14.67
C GLN A 197 -28.94 8.67 -15.82
N ALA A 198 -29.20 9.66 -16.67
CA ALA A 198 -30.04 9.48 -17.85
C ALA A 198 -29.46 8.45 -18.84
N LYS A 199 -28.15 8.48 -19.11
CA LYS A 199 -27.47 7.49 -19.97
C LYS A 199 -27.52 6.07 -19.39
N VAL A 200 -27.26 5.91 -18.09
CA VAL A 200 -27.35 4.61 -17.41
C VAL A 200 -28.79 4.09 -17.39
N VAL A 201 -29.79 4.95 -17.16
CA VAL A 201 -31.21 4.57 -17.28
C VAL A 201 -31.53 4.08 -18.69
N GLN A 202 -31.11 4.82 -19.72
CA GLN A 202 -31.32 4.43 -21.12
C GLN A 202 -30.64 3.12 -21.46
N PHE A 203 -29.40 2.93 -20.99
CA PHE A 203 -28.67 1.67 -21.14
C PHE A 203 -29.46 0.52 -20.51
N LEU A 204 -29.80 0.61 -19.21
CA LEU A 204 -30.50 -0.46 -18.50
C LEU A 204 -31.84 -0.82 -19.17
N ASP A 205 -32.62 0.18 -19.60
CA ASP A 205 -33.89 -0.04 -20.30
C ASP A 205 -33.66 -0.74 -21.65
N LYS A 206 -32.69 -0.28 -22.46
CA LYS A 206 -32.28 -0.94 -23.71
C LYS A 206 -31.91 -2.40 -23.46
N THR A 207 -31.11 -2.67 -22.43
CA THR A 207 -30.62 -4.02 -22.15
C THR A 207 -31.71 -4.94 -21.60
N ARG A 208 -32.68 -4.38 -20.87
CA ARG A 208 -33.84 -5.15 -20.39
C ARG A 208 -34.68 -5.68 -21.53
N ASP A 209 -34.91 -4.86 -22.54
CA ASP A 209 -35.79 -5.17 -23.67
C ASP A 209 -35.17 -6.15 -24.67
N LEU A 210 -33.88 -6.49 -24.53
CA LEU A 210 -33.24 -7.54 -25.31
C LEU A 210 -33.82 -8.91 -24.99
N GLU A 211 -33.91 -9.77 -25.99
CA GLU A 211 -34.15 -11.19 -25.78
C GLU A 211 -32.93 -11.85 -25.09
N GLU A 212 -33.13 -12.94 -24.36
CA GLU A 212 -32.09 -13.62 -23.58
C GLU A 212 -30.86 -14.00 -24.42
N ASN A 213 -31.06 -14.57 -25.61
CA ASN A 213 -29.96 -14.93 -26.51
C ASN A 213 -29.19 -13.69 -27.00
N ALA A 214 -29.89 -12.61 -27.35
CA ALA A 214 -29.26 -11.38 -27.82
C ALA A 214 -28.47 -10.68 -26.71
N PHE A 215 -28.89 -10.80 -25.45
CA PHE A 215 -28.16 -10.29 -24.29
C PHE A 215 -26.82 -10.99 -24.11
N TYR A 216 -26.79 -12.33 -24.18
CA TYR A 216 -25.53 -13.08 -24.05
C TYR A 216 -24.63 -12.93 -25.29
N GLU A 217 -25.18 -12.85 -26.48
CA GLU A 217 -24.40 -12.61 -27.71
C GLU A 217 -23.74 -11.22 -27.74
N GLN A 218 -24.32 -10.23 -27.05
CA GLN A 218 -23.84 -8.85 -27.01
C GLN A 218 -23.22 -8.49 -25.65
N SER A 219 -22.94 -9.44 -24.75
CA SER A 219 -22.52 -9.13 -23.37
C SER A 219 -21.29 -8.23 -23.33
N ASP A 220 -20.29 -8.53 -24.16
CA ASP A 220 -19.02 -7.81 -24.19
C ASP A 220 -19.22 -6.38 -24.70
N GLU A 221 -20.00 -6.20 -25.77
CA GLU A 221 -20.31 -4.88 -26.34
C GLU A 221 -21.14 -4.03 -25.38
N LEU A 222 -22.12 -4.64 -24.69
CA LEU A 222 -22.93 -3.98 -23.67
C LEU A 222 -22.10 -3.59 -22.45
N PHE A 223 -21.14 -4.43 -22.05
CA PHE A 223 -20.22 -4.15 -20.95
C PHE A 223 -19.30 -2.97 -21.31
N GLU A 224 -18.76 -2.94 -22.52
CA GLU A 224 -17.96 -1.82 -23.03
C GLU A 224 -18.77 -0.53 -23.14
N GLU A 225 -20.02 -0.60 -23.61
CA GLU A 225 -20.94 0.56 -23.69
C GLU A 225 -21.20 1.15 -22.30
N LEU A 226 -21.49 0.29 -21.31
CA LEU A 226 -21.69 0.73 -19.92
C LEU A 226 -20.42 1.33 -19.33
N THR A 227 -19.28 0.68 -19.52
CA THR A 227 -17.98 1.17 -19.06
C THR A 227 -17.68 2.53 -19.67
N SER A 228 -17.94 2.72 -20.97
CA SER A 228 -17.79 4.00 -21.66
C SER A 228 -18.71 5.06 -21.08
N ILE A 229 -19.98 4.76 -20.79
CA ILE A 229 -20.91 5.72 -20.15
C ILE A 229 -20.38 6.18 -18.79
N LEU A 230 -19.84 5.26 -18.00
CA LEU A 230 -19.29 5.54 -16.67
C LEU A 230 -17.94 6.26 -16.75
N ALA A 231 -17.14 6.00 -17.79
CA ALA A 231 -15.85 6.64 -18.04
C ALA A 231 -15.99 8.05 -18.63
N GLU A 232 -16.96 8.27 -19.54
CA GLU A 232 -17.20 9.56 -20.24
C GLU A 232 -17.47 10.71 -19.28
N ALA A 233 -17.85 10.39 -18.05
CA ALA A 233 -18.31 11.36 -17.10
C ALA A 233 -17.49 11.48 -15.83
N GLN A 234 -16.33 10.82 -15.76
CA GLN A 234 -15.41 11.10 -14.67
C GLN A 234 -14.86 12.53 -14.82
N PRO A 235 -15.06 13.45 -13.84
CA PRO A 235 -14.14 14.57 -13.71
C PRO A 235 -12.74 13.98 -13.49
N GLN A 236 -11.67 14.69 -13.83
CA GLN A 236 -10.36 14.34 -13.29
C GLN A 236 -10.56 14.09 -11.78
N PRO A 237 -10.19 12.92 -11.25
CA PRO A 237 -10.53 12.56 -9.89
C PRO A 237 -10.03 13.69 -8.98
N ILE A 238 -10.91 14.15 -8.07
CA ILE A 238 -10.52 15.14 -7.06
C ILE A 238 -9.24 14.61 -6.45
N ARG A 239 -8.15 15.39 -6.51
CA ARG A 239 -6.80 14.94 -6.17
C ARG A 239 -6.74 14.07 -4.91
N ALA A 240 -7.51 14.39 -3.88
CA ALA A 240 -7.62 13.60 -2.65
C ALA A 240 -8.09 12.13 -2.85
N ILE A 241 -9.00 11.86 -3.79
CA ILE A 241 -9.48 10.51 -4.14
C ILE A 241 -8.41 9.73 -4.90
N SER A 242 -7.72 10.39 -5.84
CA SER A 242 -6.59 9.80 -6.56
C SER A 242 -5.44 9.50 -5.61
N GLU A 243 -5.16 10.41 -4.69
CA GLU A 243 -4.14 10.26 -3.66
C GLU A 243 -4.47 9.09 -2.73
N ALA A 244 -5.73 8.91 -2.32
CA ALA A 244 -6.15 7.78 -1.50
C ALA A 244 -5.95 6.43 -2.22
N ARG A 245 -6.34 6.32 -3.50
CA ARG A 245 -6.15 5.09 -4.28
C ARG A 245 -4.69 4.82 -4.62
N ALA A 246 -3.94 5.85 -5.03
CA ALA A 246 -2.52 5.74 -5.25
C ALA A 246 -1.81 5.35 -3.94
N ALA A 247 -2.25 5.85 -2.79
CA ALA A 247 -1.70 5.46 -1.50
C ALA A 247 -1.83 3.96 -1.22
N GLU A 248 -2.99 3.35 -1.51
CA GLU A 248 -3.18 1.90 -1.36
C GLU A 248 -2.25 1.09 -2.26
N GLN A 249 -2.08 1.49 -3.52
CA GLN A 249 -1.14 0.81 -4.43
C GLN A 249 0.32 1.00 -4.00
N LEU A 250 0.69 2.21 -3.57
CA LEU A 250 2.04 2.55 -3.11
C LEU A 250 2.38 1.89 -1.77
N GLU A 251 1.40 1.55 -0.94
CA GLU A 251 1.63 0.76 0.28
C GLU A 251 2.26 -0.60 -0.02
N TYR A 252 1.92 -1.23 -1.17
CA TYR A 252 2.56 -2.48 -1.57
C TYR A 252 4.07 -2.31 -1.75
N LEU A 253 4.48 -1.22 -2.41
CA LEU A 253 5.88 -0.88 -2.62
C LEU A 253 6.60 -0.63 -1.30
N VAL A 254 5.94 0.05 -0.35
CA VAL A 254 6.51 0.34 0.96
C VAL A 254 6.67 -0.90 1.84
N ARG A 255 5.79 -1.89 1.67
CA ARG A 255 5.85 -3.13 2.43
C ARG A 255 6.97 -4.05 1.98
N ALA A 256 7.43 -3.95 0.73
CA ALA A 256 8.51 -4.78 0.20
C ALA A 256 9.86 -4.49 0.88
N GLU A 257 10.46 -5.50 1.51
CA GLU A 257 11.73 -5.39 2.25
C GLU A 257 12.90 -4.89 1.37
N ARG A 258 12.84 -5.17 0.06
CA ARG A 258 13.90 -4.79 -0.89
C ARG A 258 13.70 -3.42 -1.54
N ALA A 259 12.55 -2.77 -1.33
CA ALA A 259 12.19 -1.54 -2.03
C ALA A 259 13.22 -0.43 -1.88
N LEU A 260 13.79 -0.23 -0.69
CA LEU A 260 14.80 0.80 -0.46
C LEU A 260 16.04 0.58 -1.32
N GLY A 261 16.58 -0.65 -1.31
CA GLY A 261 17.79 -0.98 -2.09
C GLY A 261 17.57 -0.81 -3.59
N VAL A 262 16.40 -1.22 -4.09
CA VAL A 262 16.02 -1.04 -5.50
C VAL A 262 15.90 0.44 -5.88
N VAL A 263 15.24 1.25 -5.05
CA VAL A 263 15.09 2.69 -5.28
C VAL A 263 16.45 3.40 -5.26
N GLU A 264 17.32 3.09 -4.31
CA GLU A 264 18.68 3.66 -4.23
C GLU A 264 19.53 3.27 -5.45
N ALA A 265 19.45 2.02 -5.90
CA ALA A 265 20.12 1.56 -7.11
C ALA A 265 19.61 2.31 -8.35
N ARG A 266 18.30 2.56 -8.44
CA ARG A 266 17.69 3.34 -9.53
C ARG A 266 18.13 4.79 -9.53
N ILE A 267 18.16 5.46 -8.37
CA ILE A 267 18.67 6.85 -8.23
C ILE A 267 20.10 6.94 -8.75
N LYS A 268 20.97 6.00 -8.35
CA LYS A 268 22.37 5.94 -8.79
C LYS A 268 22.48 5.76 -10.31
N ALA A 269 21.65 4.92 -10.91
CA ALA A 269 21.64 4.68 -12.35
C ALA A 269 21.22 5.90 -13.18
N LEU A 270 20.36 6.76 -12.62
CA LEU A 270 19.88 8.00 -13.27
C LEU A 270 20.86 9.19 -13.14
N GLY A 271 22.05 8.98 -12.55
CA GLY A 271 23.06 10.02 -12.38
C GLY A 271 22.80 10.97 -11.21
N GLY A 272 22.12 10.47 -10.17
CA GLY A 272 21.85 11.20 -8.93
C GLY A 272 23.09 11.65 -8.17
#